data_AF-A0A7J8PV89-F1
#
_entry.id   AF-A0A7J8PV89-F1
#
_cell.length_a   1.000
_cell.length_b   1.000
_cell.length_c   1.000
_cell.angle_alpha   90.00
_cell.angle_beta   90.00
_cell.angle_gamma   90.00
#
_symmetry.space_group_name_H-M   'P 1'
#
loop_
_entity.id
_entity.type
_entity.pdbx_description
1 polymer ?
#
loop_
_entity_poly.entity_id
_entity_poly.type
_entity_poly.pdbx_seq_one_letter_code
_entity_poly.pdbx_strand_id
1 'polypeptide(L)'
;VRVQEGVEDSGKYPIVVSTWPFLEAVRAAWEAVDKGFNAVDAVVEGCSACEELRCDGTVGPGGSPDENGETTIDALLMNGATMEVGAVASMRYVKDGIKAARLVMQHTKHTMLVGERASIFAISMGLPGPTNLSSSESMEKWTRWKENNCQPNFRKNVVPVDSCGPYQPKDNLGHNKGICSEANSIGTIESRTCLVGPHSHDTISMAVIDKMGHVAVGTSTNGATFKISGRVGDGPIAGSAAYADDGVGACGATGDGDIMMRFLP
;
A
#
# COMPACT_ATOMS: atom_id res chain seq x y z
N VAL A 1 -47.45 3.13 -2.32
CA VAL A 1 -47.07 3.14 -0.90
C VAL A 1 -46.42 1.81 -0.58
N ARG A 2 -45.09 1.73 -0.68
CA ARG A 2 -44.32 0.60 -0.14
C ARG A 2 -43.55 1.15 1.05
N VAL A 3 -43.65 0.39 2.12
CA VAL A 3 -43.42 0.74 3.51
C VAL A 3 -41.93 0.92 3.74
N GLN A 4 -41.55 1.98 4.47
CA GLN A 4 -40.23 2.15 5.07
C GLN A 4 -39.93 0.90 5.90
N GLU A 5 -38.97 0.08 5.47
CA GLU A 5 -38.32 -0.85 6.39
C GLU A 5 -37.48 0.00 7.34
N GLY A 6 -37.93 0.05 8.60
CA GLY A 6 -37.22 0.68 9.69
C GLY A 6 -35.86 0.00 9.84
N VAL A 7 -34.80 0.79 9.78
CA VAL A 7 -33.44 0.37 10.07
C VAL A 7 -33.38 0.05 11.56
N GLU A 8 -33.34 -1.24 11.90
CA GLU A 8 -33.11 -1.69 13.27
C GLU A 8 -31.64 -1.41 13.65
N ASP A 9 -31.44 -0.45 14.55
CA ASP A 9 -30.17 -0.25 15.25
C ASP A 9 -29.87 -1.52 16.06
N SER A 10 -29.01 -2.38 15.52
CA SER A 10 -28.65 -3.64 16.15
C SER A 10 -27.83 -3.47 17.43
N GLY A 11 -27.44 -2.22 17.79
CA GLY A 11 -26.62 -1.90 18.96
C GLY A 11 -25.21 -2.53 18.95
N LYS A 12 -24.83 -3.20 17.86
CA LYS A 12 -23.56 -3.93 17.69
C LYS A 12 -22.47 -3.14 16.96
N TYR A 13 -22.85 -2.09 16.25
CA TYR A 13 -21.98 -1.28 15.40
C TYR A 13 -22.03 0.19 15.86
N PRO A 14 -20.96 0.97 15.67
CA PRO A 14 -19.88 0.77 14.70
C PRO A 14 -18.71 -0.10 15.20
N ILE A 15 -17.92 -0.63 14.26
CA ILE A 15 -16.64 -1.31 14.51
C ILE A 15 -15.57 -0.69 13.60
N VAL A 16 -14.39 -0.43 14.15
CA VAL A 16 -13.21 0.04 13.41
C VAL A 16 -12.03 -0.84 13.80
N VAL A 17 -11.34 -1.38 12.79
CA VAL A 17 -10.13 -2.20 12.98
C VAL A 17 -9.07 -1.70 12.00
N SER A 18 -7.82 -1.61 12.44
CA SER A 18 -6.69 -1.35 11.56
C SER A 18 -5.51 -2.27 11.84
N THR A 19 -4.60 -2.38 10.88
CA THR A 19 -3.26 -2.95 11.11
C THR A 19 -2.44 -2.01 11.99
N TRP A 20 -1.54 -2.61 12.79
CA TRP A 20 -0.57 -1.93 13.65
C TRP A 20 -1.20 -1.03 14.74
N PRO A 21 -0.44 -0.57 15.76
CA PRO A 21 -0.98 0.25 16.83
C PRO A 21 -1.14 1.74 16.44
N PHE A 22 -1.75 2.03 15.29
CA PHE A 22 -2.00 3.38 14.78
C PHE A 22 -3.26 3.99 15.42
N LEU A 23 -3.21 4.22 16.73
CA LEU A 23 -4.38 4.58 17.54
C LEU A 23 -5.08 5.86 17.07
N GLU A 24 -4.34 6.87 16.59
CA GLU A 24 -4.92 8.12 16.10
C GLU A 24 -5.72 7.91 14.80
N ALA A 25 -5.27 7.02 13.93
CA ALA A 25 -5.99 6.65 12.71
C ALA A 25 -7.32 5.96 13.04
N VAL A 26 -7.29 5.00 13.99
CA VAL A 26 -8.50 4.33 14.48
C VAL A 26 -9.44 5.32 15.15
N ARG A 27 -8.93 6.26 15.95
CA ARG A 27 -9.74 7.30 16.59
C ARG A 27 -10.42 8.21 15.57
N ALA A 28 -9.70 8.66 14.54
CA ALA A 28 -10.25 9.48 13.48
C ALA A 28 -11.42 8.78 12.75
N ALA A 29 -11.24 7.51 12.38
CA ALA A 29 -12.31 6.71 11.78
C ALA A 29 -13.49 6.48 12.74
N TRP A 30 -13.22 6.18 14.01
CA TRP A 30 -14.25 6.01 15.04
C TRP A 30 -15.09 7.27 15.23
N GLU A 31 -14.45 8.43 15.33
CA GLU A 31 -15.14 9.71 15.46
C GLU A 31 -16.01 10.03 14.24
N ALA A 32 -15.55 9.70 13.03
CA ALA A 32 -16.31 9.91 11.80
C ALA A 32 -17.59 9.06 11.80
N VAL A 33 -17.46 7.76 12.06
CA VAL A 33 -18.61 6.85 12.09
C VAL A 33 -19.54 7.12 13.27
N ASP A 34 -19.01 7.56 14.42
CA ASP A 34 -19.85 7.94 15.57
C ASP A 34 -20.69 9.19 15.29
N LYS A 35 -20.15 10.15 14.52
CA LYS A 35 -20.89 11.31 14.00
C LYS A 35 -21.93 10.96 12.93
N GLY A 36 -22.04 9.68 12.54
CA GLY A 36 -23.02 9.17 11.59
C GLY A 36 -22.55 9.17 10.14
N PHE A 37 -21.23 9.27 9.89
CA PHE A 37 -20.70 9.09 8.54
C PHE A 37 -20.76 7.60 8.15
N ASN A 38 -20.90 7.34 6.85
CA ASN A 38 -20.89 5.97 6.33
C ASN A 38 -19.49 5.33 6.43
N ALA A 39 -19.43 4.02 6.23
CA ALA A 39 -18.19 3.26 6.36
C ALA A 39 -17.07 3.76 5.43
N VAL A 40 -17.38 4.15 4.20
CA VAL A 40 -16.40 4.64 3.21
C VAL A 40 -15.77 5.95 3.68
N ASP A 41 -16.58 6.90 4.15
CA ASP A 41 -16.09 8.17 4.67
C ASP A 41 -15.24 7.98 5.93
N ALA A 42 -15.64 7.09 6.83
CA ALA A 42 -14.87 6.77 8.03
C ALA A 42 -13.49 6.14 7.72
N VAL A 43 -13.42 5.23 6.74
CA VAL A 43 -12.14 4.68 6.25
C VAL A 43 -11.24 5.78 5.69
N VAL A 44 -11.81 6.71 4.90
CA VAL A 44 -11.07 7.82 4.32
C VAL A 44 -10.50 8.72 5.41
N GLU A 45 -11.27 9.07 6.44
CA GLU A 45 -10.80 9.87 7.58
C GLU A 45 -9.66 9.17 8.34
N GLY A 46 -9.84 7.88 8.66
CA GLY A 46 -8.83 7.12 9.39
C GLY A 46 -7.52 6.95 8.64
N CYS A 47 -7.58 6.55 7.36
CA CYS A 47 -6.38 6.41 6.54
C CYS A 47 -5.71 7.77 6.28
N SER A 48 -6.50 8.83 6.06
CA SER A 48 -5.96 10.20 5.86
C SER A 48 -5.20 10.69 7.10
N ALA A 49 -5.74 10.41 8.30
CA ALA A 49 -5.05 10.74 9.55
C ALA A 49 -3.68 10.04 9.64
N CYS A 50 -3.60 8.79 9.20
CA CYS A 50 -2.34 8.05 9.19
C CYS A 50 -1.33 8.57 8.16
N GLU A 51 -1.81 8.94 6.96
CA GLU A 51 -1.00 9.61 5.94
C GLU A 51 -0.45 10.94 6.46
N GLU A 52 -1.26 11.75 7.16
CA GLU A 52 -0.85 13.03 7.71
C GLU A 52 0.14 12.91 8.87
N LEU A 53 -0.13 11.99 9.81
CA LEU A 53 0.71 11.74 10.98
C LEU A 53 1.99 10.98 10.65
N ARG A 54 2.12 10.50 9.41
CA ARG A 54 3.22 9.67 8.95
C ARG A 54 3.41 8.47 9.87
N CYS A 55 2.38 7.63 10.03
CA CYS A 55 2.42 6.47 10.93
C CYS A 55 3.72 5.66 10.75
N ASP A 56 4.47 5.49 11.84
CA ASP A 56 5.80 4.86 11.90
C ASP A 56 6.82 5.38 10.86
N GLY A 57 6.59 6.55 10.28
CA GLY A 57 7.39 7.15 9.23
C GLY A 57 7.36 6.39 7.90
N THR A 58 6.35 5.55 7.66
CA THR A 58 6.30 4.66 6.48
C THR A 58 5.02 4.76 5.64
N VAL A 59 4.03 5.53 6.10
CA VAL A 59 2.80 5.83 5.38
C VAL A 59 2.72 7.33 5.10
N GLY A 60 2.36 7.74 3.89
CA GLY A 60 2.20 9.15 3.52
C GLY A 60 3.49 9.85 3.04
N PRO A 61 3.60 11.18 3.15
CA PRO A 61 4.79 11.91 2.72
C PRO A 61 6.00 11.55 3.61
N GLY A 62 7.15 11.37 2.99
CA GLY A 62 8.43 11.09 3.62
C GLY A 62 8.61 9.63 4.06
N GLY A 63 7.72 8.72 3.66
CA GLY A 63 7.83 7.30 3.94
C GLY A 63 8.55 6.51 2.83
N SER A 64 9.30 5.48 3.23
CA SER A 64 9.92 4.45 2.36
C SER A 64 10.33 4.91 0.94
N PRO A 65 11.40 5.70 0.78
CA PRO A 65 11.86 6.11 -0.55
C PRO A 65 12.30 4.90 -1.38
N ASP A 66 12.15 4.98 -2.70
CA ASP A 66 12.64 3.98 -3.65
C ASP A 66 14.17 4.03 -3.84
N GLU A 67 14.72 3.18 -4.69
CA GLU A 67 16.16 3.16 -5.00
C GLU A 67 16.69 4.48 -5.60
N ASN A 68 15.81 5.34 -6.13
CA ASN A 68 16.14 6.67 -6.66
C ASN A 68 15.95 7.79 -5.62
N GLY A 69 15.51 7.46 -4.40
CA GLY A 69 15.27 8.43 -3.32
C GLY A 69 13.88 9.07 -3.38
N GLU A 70 12.99 8.57 -4.23
CA GLU A 70 11.65 9.12 -4.40
C GLU A 70 10.61 8.41 -3.54
N THR A 71 9.76 9.19 -2.88
CA THR A 71 8.60 8.69 -2.14
C THR A 71 7.38 8.62 -3.07
N THR A 72 6.76 7.44 -3.15
CA THR A 72 5.52 7.20 -3.90
C THR A 72 4.46 6.61 -2.98
N ILE A 73 3.18 6.82 -3.28
CA ILE A 73 2.05 6.31 -2.48
C ILE A 73 1.23 5.33 -3.30
N ASP A 74 0.90 4.21 -2.67
CA ASP A 74 -0.07 3.22 -3.12
C ASP A 74 -1.27 3.27 -2.16
N ALA A 75 -2.50 3.31 -2.68
CA ALA A 75 -3.71 3.31 -1.86
C ALA A 75 -4.89 2.60 -2.55
N LEU A 76 -5.75 2.00 -1.74
CA LEU A 76 -6.97 1.30 -2.15
C LEU A 76 -8.14 1.77 -1.28
N LEU A 77 -9.32 1.91 -1.88
CA LEU A 77 -10.58 2.07 -1.17
C LEU A 77 -11.63 1.15 -1.82
N MET A 78 -12.37 0.41 -1.01
CA MET A 78 -13.43 -0.48 -1.46
C MET A 78 -14.68 -0.33 -0.60
N ASN A 79 -15.82 -0.19 -1.27
CA ASN A 79 -17.15 -0.18 -0.65
C ASN A 79 -17.76 -1.58 -0.73
N GLY A 80 -18.02 -2.21 0.42
CA GLY A 80 -18.59 -3.56 0.51
C GLY A 80 -20.06 -3.64 0.11
N ALA A 81 -20.80 -2.52 0.11
CA ALA A 81 -22.19 -2.48 -0.29
C ALA A 81 -22.35 -2.48 -1.82
N THR A 82 -21.47 -1.75 -2.53
CA THR A 82 -21.57 -1.56 -3.98
C THR A 82 -20.55 -2.38 -4.77
N MET A 83 -19.56 -2.97 -4.09
CA MET A 83 -18.39 -3.61 -4.67
C MET A 83 -17.53 -2.65 -5.52
N GLU A 84 -17.76 -1.34 -5.40
CA GLU A 84 -16.95 -0.33 -6.08
C GLU A 84 -15.57 -0.24 -5.43
N VAL A 85 -14.57 -0.06 -6.28
CA VAL A 85 -13.17 0.02 -5.88
C VAL A 85 -12.52 1.19 -6.61
N GLY A 86 -11.74 1.98 -5.87
CA GLY A 86 -10.80 2.92 -6.44
C GLY A 86 -9.42 2.71 -5.86
N ALA A 87 -8.40 2.86 -6.71
CA ALA A 87 -7.02 2.63 -6.33
C ALA A 87 -6.06 3.56 -7.08
N VAL A 88 -4.96 3.89 -6.42
CA VAL A 88 -3.81 4.57 -7.02
C VAL A 88 -2.54 3.81 -6.68
N ALA A 89 -1.62 3.69 -7.63
CA ALA A 89 -0.35 2.99 -7.40
C ALA A 89 0.85 3.78 -7.96
N SER A 90 1.99 3.70 -7.28
CA SER A 90 3.20 4.44 -7.58
C SER A 90 2.91 5.94 -7.77
N MET A 91 1.91 6.48 -7.07
CA MET A 91 1.45 7.85 -7.26
C MET A 91 2.49 8.81 -6.70
N ARG A 92 2.83 9.82 -7.51
CA ARG A 92 3.81 10.85 -7.18
C ARG A 92 3.09 12.13 -6.77
N TYR A 93 3.79 13.02 -6.10
CA TYR A 93 3.40 14.44 -5.95
C TYR A 93 2.08 14.81 -5.25
N VAL A 94 1.29 13.83 -4.78
CA VAL A 94 0.02 14.04 -4.08
C VAL A 94 0.10 13.24 -2.78
N LYS A 95 -0.04 13.93 -1.64
CA LYS A 95 0.12 13.33 -0.31
C LYS A 95 -1.10 12.54 0.16
N ASP A 96 -2.28 12.90 -0.34
CA ASP A 96 -3.57 12.33 0.07
C ASP A 96 -3.91 11.10 -0.79
N GLY A 97 -3.28 9.96 -0.49
CA GLY A 97 -3.39 8.71 -1.25
C GLY A 97 -4.80 8.13 -1.24
N ILE A 98 -5.37 7.94 -0.05
CA ILE A 98 -6.71 7.36 0.11
C ILE A 98 -7.80 8.25 -0.50
N LYS A 99 -7.65 9.58 -0.44
CA LYS A 99 -8.57 10.51 -1.10
C LYS A 99 -8.46 10.41 -2.61
N ALA A 100 -7.25 10.24 -3.16
CA ALA A 100 -7.07 10.00 -4.59
C ALA A 100 -7.74 8.70 -5.03
N ALA A 101 -7.59 7.61 -4.25
CA ALA A 101 -8.31 6.36 -4.47
C ALA A 101 -9.84 6.56 -4.47
N ARG A 102 -10.38 7.34 -3.52
CA ARG A 102 -11.80 7.71 -3.50
C ARG A 102 -12.24 8.43 -4.77
N LEU A 103 -11.44 9.37 -5.27
CA LEU A 103 -11.74 10.09 -6.51
C LEU A 103 -11.73 9.17 -7.73
N VAL A 104 -10.83 8.18 -7.79
CA VAL A 104 -10.84 7.15 -8.84
C VAL A 104 -12.16 6.37 -8.81
N MET A 105 -12.58 5.92 -7.63
CA MET A 105 -13.83 5.19 -7.42
C MET A 105 -15.06 6.01 -7.84
N GLN A 106 -15.11 7.30 -7.48
CA GLN A 106 -16.29 8.15 -7.65
C GLN A 106 -16.41 8.79 -9.04
N HIS A 107 -15.28 9.04 -9.72
CA HIS A 107 -15.25 9.89 -10.91
C HIS A 107 -14.69 9.20 -12.15
N THR A 108 -14.46 7.90 -12.10
CA THR A 108 -14.03 7.13 -13.27
C THR A 108 -14.81 5.82 -13.38
N LYS A 109 -14.79 5.21 -14.57
CA LYS A 109 -15.24 3.82 -14.76
C LYS A 109 -14.09 2.82 -14.59
N HIS A 110 -12.93 3.30 -14.14
CA HIS A 110 -11.74 2.51 -13.95
C HIS A 110 -11.55 2.22 -12.46
N THR A 111 -10.92 1.08 -12.17
CA THR A 111 -10.62 0.70 -10.78
C THR A 111 -9.32 1.33 -10.29
N MET A 112 -8.32 1.49 -11.16
CA MET A 112 -6.96 1.83 -10.74
C MET A 112 -6.28 2.76 -11.74
N LEU A 113 -5.60 3.79 -11.22
CA LEU A 113 -4.69 4.65 -11.98
C LEU A 113 -3.29 4.58 -11.38
N VAL A 114 -2.24 4.75 -12.20
CA VAL A 114 -0.86 4.56 -11.73
C VAL A 114 0.09 5.68 -12.14
N GLY A 115 1.18 5.80 -11.38
CA GLY A 115 2.29 6.70 -11.66
C GLY A 115 1.92 8.18 -11.59
N GLU A 116 2.66 8.99 -12.34
CA GLU A 116 2.42 10.43 -12.44
C GLU A 116 1.06 10.78 -13.08
N ARG A 117 0.50 9.88 -13.89
CA ARG A 117 -0.82 10.08 -14.51
C ARG A 117 -1.95 9.98 -13.48
N ALA A 118 -1.79 9.17 -12.43
CA ALA A 118 -2.69 9.19 -11.28
C ALA A 118 -2.65 10.55 -10.56
N SER A 119 -1.45 11.13 -10.40
CA SER A 119 -1.25 12.45 -9.79
C SER A 119 -1.95 13.55 -10.58
N ILE A 120 -1.79 13.56 -11.90
CA ILE A 120 -2.45 14.55 -12.78
C ILE A 120 -3.96 14.46 -12.65
N PHE A 121 -4.51 13.24 -12.63
CA PHE A 121 -5.94 13.03 -12.41
C PHE A 121 -6.37 13.57 -11.04
N ALA A 122 -5.70 13.16 -9.97
CA ALA A 122 -6.02 13.56 -8.60
C ALA A 122 -6.00 15.09 -8.41
N ILE A 123 -5.00 15.77 -8.98
CA ILE A 123 -4.91 17.24 -8.97
C ILE A 123 -6.03 17.87 -9.79
N SER A 124 -6.35 17.31 -10.96
CA SER A 124 -7.47 17.81 -11.79
C SER A 124 -8.83 17.69 -11.11
N MET A 125 -8.97 16.76 -10.16
CA MET A 125 -10.16 16.55 -9.33
C MET A 125 -10.15 17.37 -8.03
N GLY A 126 -9.13 18.22 -7.82
CA GLY A 126 -9.09 19.19 -6.73
C GLY A 126 -8.17 18.84 -5.55
N LEU A 127 -7.40 17.75 -5.61
CA LEU A 127 -6.37 17.51 -4.59
C LEU A 127 -5.17 18.45 -4.76
N PRO A 128 -4.51 18.86 -3.65
CA PRO A 128 -3.34 19.73 -3.71
C PRO A 128 -2.15 19.02 -4.36
N GLY A 129 -1.40 19.75 -5.18
CA GLY A 129 -0.18 19.27 -5.81
C GLY A 129 0.23 20.11 -7.03
N PRO A 130 1.36 19.82 -7.66
CA PRO A 130 2.35 18.80 -7.25
C PRO A 130 3.15 19.25 -6.01
N THR A 131 3.47 18.33 -5.11
CA THR A 131 4.28 18.57 -3.90
C THR A 131 5.39 17.53 -3.79
N ASN A 132 6.60 17.92 -3.40
CA ASN A 132 7.64 16.93 -3.13
C ASN A 132 7.26 16.10 -1.90
N LEU A 133 7.13 14.78 -2.08
CA LEU A 133 6.76 13.88 -1.00
C LEU A 133 7.96 13.47 -0.14
N SER A 134 9.20 13.67 -0.58
CA SER A 134 10.38 13.31 0.22
C SER A 134 10.58 14.25 1.40
N SER A 135 10.97 13.69 2.56
CA SER A 135 11.37 14.42 3.75
C SER A 135 12.89 14.37 3.98
N SER A 136 13.41 15.22 4.87
CA SER A 136 14.80 15.15 5.36
C SER A 136 15.20 13.74 5.80
N GLU A 137 14.33 13.09 6.60
CA GLU A 137 14.58 11.74 7.12
C GLU A 137 14.66 10.72 5.99
N SER A 138 13.76 10.78 5.00
CA SER A 138 13.76 9.87 3.85
C SER A 138 15.02 10.03 2.99
N MET A 139 15.46 11.27 2.78
CA MET A 139 16.65 11.57 1.97
C MET A 139 17.93 11.14 2.70
N GLU A 140 18.03 11.33 4.01
CA GLU A 140 19.14 10.80 4.79
C GLU A 140 19.17 9.27 4.79
N LYS A 141 18.01 8.63 4.96
CA LYS A 141 17.88 7.17 4.92
C LYS A 141 18.37 6.62 3.58
N TRP A 142 17.97 7.25 2.47
CA TRP A 142 18.44 6.90 1.13
C TRP A 142 19.94 7.19 0.93
N THR A 143 20.44 8.33 1.39
CA THR A 143 21.86 8.69 1.27
C THR A 143 22.74 7.67 1.98
N ARG A 144 22.39 7.29 3.22
CA ARG A 144 23.10 6.25 3.98
C ARG A 144 23.07 4.89 3.28
N TRP A 145 21.94 4.51 2.67
CA TRP A 145 21.82 3.27 1.90
C TRP A 145 22.69 3.29 0.64
N LYS A 146 22.77 4.43 -0.04
CA LYS A 146 23.63 4.63 -1.22
C LYS A 146 25.11 4.60 -0.87
N GLU A 147 25.50 5.22 0.24
CA GLU A 147 26.86 5.13 0.82
C GLU A 147 27.21 3.68 1.20
N ASN A 148 26.22 2.90 1.63
CA ASN A 148 26.33 1.46 1.87
C ASN A 148 26.17 0.62 0.59
N ASN A 149 26.68 1.11 -0.55
CA ASN A 149 26.70 0.40 -1.83
C ASN A 149 25.33 -0.09 -2.31
N CYS A 150 24.26 0.63 -1.96
CA CYS A 150 22.88 0.26 -2.28
C CYS A 150 22.50 -1.12 -1.72
N GLN A 151 22.93 -1.45 -0.51
CA GLN A 151 22.63 -2.72 0.16
C GLN A 151 21.93 -2.50 1.53
N PRO A 152 21.00 -3.40 1.91
CA PRO A 152 20.48 -4.51 1.10
C PRO A 152 19.50 -4.01 0.01
N ASN A 153 19.31 -4.75 -1.09
CA ASN A 153 18.38 -4.39 -2.16
C ASN A 153 17.57 -5.57 -2.72
N PHE A 154 16.57 -5.25 -3.56
CA PHE A 154 15.64 -6.22 -4.15
C PHE A 154 16.11 -6.82 -5.48
N ARG A 155 17.35 -6.56 -5.91
CA ARG A 155 17.88 -7.10 -7.16
C ARG A 155 18.33 -8.53 -6.95
N LYS A 156 18.07 -9.39 -7.95
CA LYS A 156 18.47 -10.81 -7.93
C LYS A 156 19.03 -11.20 -9.28
N ASN A 157 20.09 -12.02 -9.30
CA ASN A 157 20.73 -12.52 -10.52
C ASN A 157 21.22 -11.40 -11.45
N VAL A 158 21.80 -10.34 -10.88
CA VAL A 158 22.34 -9.20 -11.62
C VAL A 158 23.80 -8.96 -11.27
N VAL A 159 24.49 -8.21 -12.14
CA VAL A 159 25.79 -7.59 -11.87
C VAL A 159 25.67 -6.07 -11.99
N PRO A 160 26.33 -5.27 -11.14
CA PRO A 160 27.12 -5.71 -9.98
C PRO A 160 26.25 -6.27 -8.85
N VAL A 161 26.83 -7.15 -8.02
CA VAL A 161 26.15 -7.75 -6.85
C VAL A 161 26.27 -6.85 -5.62
N ASP A 162 27.49 -6.36 -5.35
CA ASP A 162 27.84 -5.63 -4.11
C ASP A 162 28.06 -4.13 -4.33
N SER A 163 27.47 -3.56 -5.38
CA SER A 163 27.49 -2.12 -5.61
C SER A 163 26.17 -1.64 -6.19
N CYS A 164 25.96 -0.33 -6.09
CA CYS A 164 24.91 0.33 -6.84
C CYS A 164 25.05 0.04 -8.34
N GLY A 165 23.91 0.01 -9.04
CA GLY A 165 23.84 -0.21 -10.48
C GLY A 165 24.54 0.89 -11.31
N PRO A 166 24.38 0.86 -12.65
CA PRO A 166 23.33 0.15 -13.37
C PRO A 166 23.47 -1.37 -13.30
N TYR A 167 22.36 -2.04 -12.97
CA TYR A 167 22.30 -3.48 -12.87
C TYR A 167 22.04 -4.10 -14.25
N GLN A 168 22.79 -5.14 -14.60
CA GLN A 168 22.59 -5.94 -15.80
C GLN A 168 22.31 -7.38 -15.41
N PRO A 169 21.49 -8.13 -16.17
CA PRO A 169 21.32 -9.56 -15.95
C PRO A 169 22.68 -10.25 -15.91
N LYS A 170 22.86 -11.16 -14.96
CA LYS A 170 24.00 -12.07 -14.97
C LYS A 170 23.78 -13.03 -16.13
N ASP A 171 24.24 -12.67 -17.33
CA ASP A 171 24.25 -13.58 -18.47
C ASP A 171 24.92 -14.89 -18.03
N ASN A 172 24.42 -16.03 -18.54
CA ASN A 172 25.15 -17.30 -18.48
C ASN A 172 26.43 -17.15 -19.31
N LEU A 173 27.41 -16.41 -18.80
CA LEU A 173 28.77 -16.30 -19.33
C LEU A 173 29.40 -17.69 -19.25
N GLY A 174 29.12 -18.50 -20.28
CA GLY A 174 29.66 -19.84 -20.48
C GLY A 174 28.62 -20.96 -20.60
N HIS A 175 27.80 -20.96 -21.65
CA HIS A 175 27.37 -22.23 -22.27
C HIS A 175 28.58 -22.87 -22.96
N ASN A 176 29.54 -23.36 -22.17
CA ASN A 176 30.47 -24.37 -22.67
C ASN A 176 29.65 -25.66 -22.85
N LYS A 177 29.45 -26.03 -24.10
CA LYS A 177 29.04 -27.37 -24.54
C LYS A 177 29.95 -28.39 -23.83
N GLY A 178 29.44 -29.05 -22.79
CA GLY A 178 30.24 -29.98 -21.99
C GLY A 178 29.39 -30.78 -21.01
N ILE A 179 28.78 -31.85 -21.53
CA ILE A 179 28.38 -33.09 -20.83
C ILE A 179 27.41 -32.92 -19.65
N CYS A 180 26.17 -33.40 -19.85
CA CYS A 180 25.27 -33.73 -18.75
C CYS A 180 25.91 -34.84 -17.91
N SER A 181 26.40 -34.49 -16.72
CA SER A 181 26.72 -35.43 -15.64
C SER A 181 25.88 -35.06 -14.42
N GLU A 182 25.47 -36.10 -13.72
CA GLU A 182 24.32 -36.19 -12.83
C GLU A 182 24.37 -35.32 -11.57
N ALA A 183 23.15 -35.16 -11.02
CA ALA A 183 22.79 -34.48 -9.79
C ALA A 183 23.73 -34.69 -8.60
N ASN A 184 24.08 -33.61 -7.91
CA ASN A 184 23.68 -33.34 -6.52
C ASN A 184 24.48 -32.18 -5.96
N SER A 185 23.83 -31.04 -5.80
CA SER A 185 24.26 -30.03 -4.83
C SER A 185 23.00 -29.27 -4.40
N ILE A 186 22.47 -29.64 -3.23
CA ILE A 186 21.63 -28.76 -2.42
C ILE A 186 22.45 -27.48 -2.25
N GLY A 187 22.12 -26.47 -3.06
CA GLY A 187 22.62 -25.13 -2.89
C GLY A 187 22.13 -24.65 -1.54
N THR A 188 23.06 -24.34 -0.66
CA THR A 188 22.85 -23.58 0.57
C THR A 188 21.79 -22.52 0.32
N ILE A 189 20.65 -22.65 1.01
CA ILE A 189 19.65 -21.61 1.10
C ILE A 189 20.39 -20.41 1.69
N GLU A 190 20.85 -19.48 0.83
CA GLU A 190 21.30 -18.18 1.29
C GLU A 190 20.18 -17.65 2.18
N SER A 191 20.52 -17.47 3.45
CA SER A 191 19.65 -16.90 4.46
C SER A 191 19.03 -15.66 3.85
N ARG A 192 17.75 -15.74 3.45
CA ARG A 192 16.97 -14.60 3.00
C ARG A 192 17.03 -13.60 4.14
N THR A 193 17.91 -12.60 4.04
CA THR A 193 17.77 -11.40 4.84
C THR A 193 16.42 -10.83 4.42
N CYS A 194 15.41 -11.07 5.24
CA CYS A 194 14.06 -10.64 4.98
C CYS A 194 14.08 -9.12 5.06
N LEU A 195 14.17 -8.47 3.90
CA LEU A 195 14.10 -7.01 3.77
C LEU A 195 12.82 -6.44 4.38
N VAL A 196 11.79 -7.28 4.45
CA VAL A 196 10.53 -7.05 5.14
C VAL A 196 10.57 -7.85 6.44
N GLY A 197 10.86 -7.20 7.55
CA GLY A 197 10.93 -7.81 8.87
C GLY A 197 9.67 -7.54 9.70
N PRO A 198 9.58 -8.10 10.93
CA PRO A 198 8.48 -7.82 11.87
C PRO A 198 8.32 -6.34 12.23
N HIS A 199 9.33 -5.50 11.95
CA HIS A 199 9.36 -4.06 12.20
C HIS A 199 9.16 -3.23 10.93
N SER A 200 8.85 -3.87 9.80
CA SER A 200 8.53 -3.20 8.53
C SER A 200 7.02 -2.95 8.48
N HIS A 201 6.55 -1.99 9.29
CA HIS A 201 5.13 -1.61 9.41
C HIS A 201 4.71 -0.65 8.30
N ASP A 202 4.93 -1.01 7.04
CA ASP A 202 4.87 -0.08 5.90
C ASP A 202 3.46 0.32 5.44
N THR A 203 2.41 -0.29 6.02
CA THR A 203 1.05 -0.23 5.48
C THR A 203 0.02 -0.10 6.58
N ILE A 204 -0.84 0.92 6.47
CA ILE A 204 -2.13 0.90 7.16
C ILE A 204 -3.15 0.20 6.26
N SER A 205 -3.85 -0.77 6.82
CA SER A 205 -5.08 -1.33 6.28
C SER A 205 -6.16 -1.17 7.34
N MET A 206 -7.32 -0.68 6.94
CA MET A 206 -8.42 -0.34 7.85
C MET A 206 -9.73 -0.92 7.32
N ALA A 207 -10.50 -1.52 8.22
CA ALA A 207 -11.86 -1.97 7.99
C ALA A 207 -12.81 -1.22 8.93
N VAL A 208 -13.92 -0.73 8.39
CA VAL A 208 -14.99 -0.08 9.16
C VAL A 208 -16.31 -0.76 8.85
N ILE A 209 -17.08 -1.01 9.91
CA ILE A 209 -18.51 -1.33 9.83
C ILE A 209 -19.26 -0.16 10.46
N ASP A 210 -20.12 0.50 9.68
CA ASP A 210 -20.87 1.65 10.16
C ASP A 210 -22.12 1.28 10.97
N LYS A 211 -22.81 2.31 11.50
CA LYS A 211 -24.03 2.13 12.32
C LYS A 211 -25.17 1.43 11.57
N MET A 212 -25.15 1.44 10.24
CA MET A 212 -26.13 0.76 9.40
C MET A 212 -25.70 -0.68 9.06
N GLY A 213 -24.49 -1.09 9.46
CA GLY A 213 -23.92 -2.40 9.16
C GLY A 213 -23.24 -2.47 7.79
N HIS A 214 -23.07 -1.35 7.07
CA HIS A 214 -22.31 -1.34 5.82
C HIS A 214 -20.82 -1.40 6.10
N VAL A 215 -20.10 -2.07 5.22
CA VAL A 215 -18.68 -2.38 5.38
C VAL A 215 -17.86 -1.63 4.33
N ALA A 216 -16.73 -1.07 4.75
CA ALA A 216 -15.75 -0.54 3.83
C ALA A 216 -14.34 -0.88 4.30
N VAL A 217 -13.41 -0.95 3.35
CA VAL A 217 -11.99 -1.12 3.63
C VAL A 217 -11.15 -0.13 2.85
N GLY A 218 -9.99 0.22 3.40
CA GLY A 218 -9.02 1.02 2.70
C GLY A 218 -7.61 0.74 3.18
N THR A 219 -6.65 1.01 2.29
CA THR A 219 -5.23 0.84 2.56
C THR A 219 -4.45 2.06 2.06
N SER A 220 -3.34 2.34 2.73
CA SER A 220 -2.35 3.31 2.27
C SER A 220 -0.95 2.88 2.68
N THR A 221 0.00 3.00 1.75
CA THR A 221 1.38 2.57 1.96
C THR A 221 2.35 3.30 1.03
N ASN A 222 3.59 3.50 1.47
CA ASN A 222 4.69 3.84 0.56
C ASN A 222 5.40 2.59 -0.01
N GLY A 223 5.02 1.40 0.45
CA GLY A 223 5.62 0.11 0.14
C GLY A 223 7.01 -0.07 0.76
N ALA A 224 7.72 -1.07 0.24
CA ALA A 224 9.03 -1.44 0.76
C ALA A 224 10.07 -0.32 0.57
N THR A 225 10.82 0.00 1.64
CA THR A 225 11.93 0.95 1.56
C THR A 225 13.01 0.44 0.61
N PHE A 226 13.50 1.30 -0.28
CA PHE A 226 14.49 1.02 -1.34
C PHE A 226 14.00 0.05 -2.40
N LYS A 227 12.67 -0.06 -2.56
CA LYS A 227 12.05 -0.78 -3.68
C LYS A 227 12.61 -0.29 -5.01
N ILE A 228 12.63 -1.19 -6.00
CA ILE A 228 12.94 -0.83 -7.37
C ILE A 228 11.94 0.23 -7.82
N SER A 229 12.41 1.28 -8.50
CA SER A 229 11.52 2.37 -8.94
C SER A 229 10.40 1.83 -9.84
N GLY A 230 9.16 2.22 -9.54
CA GLY A 230 7.96 1.68 -10.18
C GLY A 230 7.42 0.37 -9.60
N ARG A 231 8.03 -0.21 -8.55
CA ARG A 231 7.46 -1.35 -7.83
C ARG A 231 6.17 -0.94 -7.12
N VAL A 232 5.12 -1.74 -7.36
CA VAL A 232 3.83 -1.68 -6.69
C VAL A 232 3.67 -2.95 -5.86
N GLY A 233 3.27 -2.81 -4.59
CA GLY A 233 2.98 -3.94 -3.70
C GLY A 233 1.55 -4.44 -3.82
N ASP A 234 1.09 -5.18 -2.82
CA ASP A 234 -0.31 -5.55 -2.66
C ASP A 234 -1.20 -4.35 -2.32
N GLY A 235 -0.66 -3.34 -1.63
CA GLY A 235 -1.37 -2.16 -1.13
C GLY A 235 -2.56 -1.67 -1.97
N PRO A 236 -2.40 -1.37 -3.27
CA PRO A 236 -3.47 -0.83 -4.11
C PRO A 236 -4.32 -1.90 -4.81
N ILE A 237 -4.19 -3.18 -4.43
CA ILE A 237 -4.80 -4.33 -5.12
C ILE A 237 -5.94 -4.91 -4.27
N ALA A 238 -7.17 -4.73 -4.76
CA ALA A 238 -8.35 -5.36 -4.18
C ALA A 238 -8.24 -6.90 -4.21
N GLY A 239 -8.56 -7.53 -3.07
CA GLY A 239 -8.43 -8.97 -2.89
C GLY A 239 -7.01 -9.45 -2.60
N SER A 240 -6.04 -8.52 -2.50
CA SER A 240 -4.72 -8.83 -1.94
C SER A 240 -4.48 -8.04 -0.66
N ALA A 241 -4.61 -6.70 -0.69
CA ALA A 241 -4.36 -5.87 0.49
C ALA A 241 -5.61 -5.65 1.35
N ALA A 242 -6.78 -5.58 0.74
CA ALA A 242 -8.04 -5.50 1.46
C ALA A 242 -9.21 -5.95 0.57
N TYR A 243 -10.29 -6.38 1.22
CA TYR A 243 -11.55 -6.71 0.57
C TYR A 243 -12.72 -6.47 1.53
N ALA A 244 -13.85 -6.01 1.00
CA ALA A 244 -15.10 -5.83 1.74
C ALA A 244 -16.29 -6.35 0.94
N ASP A 245 -17.21 -7.02 1.64
CA ASP A 245 -18.51 -7.46 1.13
C ASP A 245 -19.50 -7.40 2.29
N ASP A 246 -20.57 -6.60 2.16
CA ASP A 246 -21.59 -6.43 3.21
C ASP A 246 -22.24 -7.77 3.62
N GLY A 247 -22.34 -8.73 2.70
CA GLY A 247 -22.93 -10.04 2.95
C GLY A 247 -22.01 -11.02 3.68
N VAL A 248 -20.72 -10.68 3.83
CA VAL A 248 -19.70 -11.59 4.38
C VAL A 248 -18.85 -10.92 5.48
N GLY A 249 -18.22 -9.80 5.18
CA GLY A 249 -17.34 -9.08 6.09
C GLY A 249 -16.23 -8.29 5.37
N ALA A 250 -15.21 -7.90 6.13
CA ALA A 250 -14.03 -7.20 5.63
C ALA A 250 -12.73 -7.80 6.13
N CYS A 251 -11.69 -7.72 5.30
CA CYS A 251 -10.32 -8.07 5.64
C CYS A 251 -9.33 -7.00 5.20
N GLY A 252 -8.18 -6.98 5.87
CA GLY A 252 -7.06 -6.09 5.58
C GLY A 252 -5.73 -6.78 5.90
N ALA A 253 -4.77 -6.67 5.00
CA ALA A 253 -3.45 -7.28 5.07
C ALA A 253 -2.33 -6.24 5.18
N THR A 254 -1.18 -6.68 5.70
CA THR A 254 0.08 -5.93 5.76
C THR A 254 1.24 -6.92 5.79
N GLY A 255 2.42 -6.53 5.29
CA GLY A 255 3.61 -7.37 5.28
C GLY A 255 4.33 -7.33 3.93
N ASP A 256 4.89 -8.48 3.51
CA ASP A 256 5.58 -8.58 2.22
C ASP A 256 4.57 -8.59 1.08
N GLY A 257 4.32 -7.42 0.49
CA GLY A 257 3.35 -7.28 -0.59
C GLY A 257 3.62 -8.15 -1.82
N ASP A 258 4.86 -8.54 -2.10
CA ASP A 258 5.17 -9.45 -3.21
C ASP A 258 4.78 -10.90 -2.91
N ILE A 259 4.71 -11.27 -1.63
CA ILE A 259 4.15 -12.55 -1.18
C ILE A 259 2.62 -12.47 -1.14
N MET A 260 2.05 -11.39 -0.58
CA MET A 260 0.59 -11.24 -0.48
C MET A 260 -0.09 -11.31 -1.85
N MET A 261 0.47 -10.64 -2.87
CA MET A 261 -0.04 -10.70 -4.24
C MET A 261 -0.06 -12.10 -4.86
N ARG A 262 0.76 -13.04 -4.35
CA ARG A 262 0.79 -14.42 -4.86
C ARG A 262 -0.26 -15.32 -4.25
N PHE A 263 -0.70 -15.00 -3.02
CA PHE A 263 -1.58 -15.86 -2.24
C PHE A 263 -2.99 -15.29 -2.08
N LEU A 264 -3.18 -13.99 -2.31
CA LEU A 264 -4.49 -13.32 -2.23
C LEU A 264 -5.21 -13.66 -0.90
N PRO A 265 -4.58 -13.31 0.24
CA PRO A 265 -5.01 -13.74 1.57
C PRO A 265 -6.37 -13.20 2.01
#